data_AF-A0A3B0TRM0-F1
#
_entry.id   AF-A0A3B0TRM0-F1
#
_cell.length_a   1.000
_cell.length_b   1.000
_cell.length_c   1.000
_cell.angle_alpha   90.00
_cell.angle_beta   90.00
_cell.angle_gamma   90.00
#
_symmetry.space_group_name_H-M   'P 1'
#
loop_
_entity.id
_entity.type
_entity.pdbx_description
1 polymer ?
#
loop_
_entity_poly.entity_id
_entity_poly.type
_entity_poly.pdbx_seq_one_letter_code
_entity_poly.pdbx_strand_id
1 'polypeptide(L)'
;MNISHDNSQTDRDDTELKPSLLLSSVPDGMYGVAIADLVARRFEQAKDEGNSSPSTSLVFVARDGARMQNMANILRQTLPSHPVLTFPAWDCLPYDRVSPGTITIVSRMHTLAQLASGKSKGAIIVTTANAIVQKVLPLQIVKEMSFHASAG
;
A
#
# COMPACT_ATOMS: atom_id res chain seq x y z
N MET A 1 -35.89 -20.32 -17.61
CA MET A 1 -36.02 -21.26 -16.47
C MET A 1 -35.28 -22.52 -16.89
N ASN A 2 -34.10 -22.88 -16.37
CA ASN A 2 -33.55 -22.69 -15.04
C ASN A 2 -32.02 -22.55 -15.12
N ILE A 3 -31.45 -21.81 -14.18
CA ILE A 3 -30.04 -21.43 -14.06
C ILE A 3 -29.30 -22.59 -13.38
N SER A 4 -28.18 -23.04 -13.94
CA SER A 4 -27.23 -23.94 -13.28
C SER A 4 -25.97 -23.15 -12.97
N HIS A 5 -25.80 -22.83 -11.68
CA HIS A 5 -24.54 -22.34 -11.14
C HIS A 5 -23.51 -23.46 -11.18
N ASP A 6 -22.44 -23.28 -11.96
CA ASP A 6 -21.20 -24.00 -11.74
C ASP A 6 -20.19 -23.02 -11.13
N ASN A 7 -19.95 -23.24 -9.84
CA ASN A 7 -19.06 -22.48 -8.99
C ASN A 7 -17.66 -23.11 -9.11
N SER A 8 -17.03 -22.97 -10.28
CA SER A 8 -15.67 -23.43 -10.50
C SER A 8 -14.70 -22.46 -9.82
N GLN A 9 -14.41 -22.76 -8.56
CA GLN A 9 -13.24 -22.29 -7.83
C GLN A 9 -12.03 -22.26 -8.76
N THR A 10 -11.51 -21.07 -9.02
CA THR A 10 -10.26 -20.90 -9.77
C THR A 10 -9.12 -21.35 -8.86
N ASP A 11 -8.68 -22.58 -9.10
CA ASP A 11 -7.47 -23.19 -8.59
C ASP A 11 -6.29 -22.25 -8.90
N ARG A 12 -5.82 -21.51 -7.89
CA ARG A 12 -4.61 -20.70 -8.01
C ARG A 12 -3.44 -21.66 -7.82
N ASP A 13 -2.88 -22.10 -8.93
CA ASP A 13 -1.60 -22.80 -8.99
C ASP A 13 -0.50 -21.86 -8.45
N ASP A 14 -0.16 -22.01 -7.17
CA ASP A 14 0.76 -21.16 -6.41
C ASP A 14 2.25 -21.38 -6.79
N THR A 15 2.53 -22.15 -7.84
CA THR A 15 3.89 -22.63 -8.16
C THR A 15 4.67 -21.76 -9.16
N GLU A 16 4.06 -20.74 -9.77
CA GLU A 16 4.78 -19.79 -10.63
C GLU A 16 4.21 -18.36 -10.53
N LEU A 17 4.76 -17.56 -9.62
CA LEU A 17 4.41 -16.14 -9.48
C LEU A 17 4.91 -15.33 -10.71
N LYS A 18 4.12 -15.31 -11.79
CA LYS A 18 4.40 -14.47 -12.96
C LYS A 18 3.90 -13.03 -12.74
N PRO A 19 4.71 -12.01 -13.05
CA PRO A 19 4.26 -10.62 -12.95
C PRO A 19 3.17 -10.36 -13.99
N SER A 20 2.09 -9.70 -13.57
CA SER A 20 1.01 -9.28 -14.48
C SER A 20 1.43 -8.15 -15.44
N LEU A 21 2.51 -7.42 -15.11
CA LEU A 21 3.11 -6.39 -15.94
C LEU A 21 4.60 -6.26 -15.58
N LEU A 22 5.47 -6.27 -16.59
CA LEU A 22 6.89 -5.96 -16.44
C LEU A 22 7.22 -4.69 -17.21
N LEU A 23 7.64 -3.65 -16.50
CA LEU A 23 8.14 -2.41 -17.09
C LEU A 23 9.67 -2.44 -17.06
N SER A 24 10.30 -2.47 -18.23
CA SER A 24 11.76 -2.40 -18.38
C SER A 24 12.16 -1.10 -19.09
N SER A 25 13.41 -0.67 -18.91
CA SER A 25 13.97 0.53 -19.57
C SER A 25 13.28 1.86 -19.24
N VAL A 26 12.61 1.95 -18.08
CA VAL A 26 12.00 3.21 -17.60
C VAL A 26 13.11 4.07 -16.99
N PRO A 27 13.33 5.32 -17.46
CA PRO A 27 14.29 6.22 -16.85
C PRO A 27 13.96 6.48 -15.37
N ASP A 28 14.98 6.70 -14.55
CA ASP A 28 14.80 6.81 -13.09
C ASP A 28 13.82 7.91 -12.65
N GLY A 29 13.74 9.01 -13.40
CA GLY A 29 12.77 10.10 -13.14
C GLY A 29 11.33 9.79 -13.57
N MET A 30 11.11 8.76 -14.38
CA MET A 30 9.80 8.43 -14.97
C MET A 30 9.03 7.35 -14.20
N TYR A 31 9.64 6.66 -13.25
CA TYR A 31 8.95 5.61 -12.48
C TYR A 31 7.69 6.12 -11.80
N GLY A 32 7.74 7.31 -11.18
CA GLY A 32 6.57 7.86 -10.48
C GLY A 32 5.42 8.18 -11.43
N VAL A 33 5.70 8.66 -12.64
CA VAL A 33 4.69 8.93 -13.67
C VAL A 33 4.09 7.63 -14.20
N ALA A 34 4.93 6.64 -14.50
CA ALA A 34 4.47 5.34 -14.97
C ALA A 34 3.59 4.62 -13.94
N ILE A 35 3.97 4.69 -12.66
CA ILE A 35 3.16 4.17 -11.56
C ILE A 35 1.86 4.97 -11.41
N ALA A 36 1.92 6.30 -11.54
CA ALA A 36 0.73 7.14 -11.43
C ALA A 36 -0.32 6.81 -12.51
N ASP A 37 0.11 6.68 -13.77
CA ASP A 37 -0.76 6.25 -14.88
C ASP A 37 -1.35 4.85 -14.61
N LEU A 38 -0.54 3.92 -14.11
CA LEU A 38 -0.99 2.58 -13.77
C LEU A 38 -2.05 2.56 -12.66
N VAL A 39 -1.89 3.42 -11.65
CA VAL A 39 -2.87 3.58 -10.56
C VAL A 39 -4.17 4.18 -11.09
N ALA A 40 -4.09 5.22 -11.92
CA ALA A 40 -5.26 5.87 -12.51
C ALA A 40 -6.09 4.87 -13.33
N ARG A 41 -5.46 4.13 -14.24
CA ARG A 41 -6.13 3.11 -15.06
C ARG A 41 -6.78 2.02 -14.23
N ARG A 42 -6.08 1.49 -13.22
CA ARG A 42 -6.65 0.45 -12.34
C ARG A 42 -7.82 0.97 -11.52
N PHE A 43 -7.76 2.22 -11.10
CA PHE A 43 -8.84 2.82 -10.33
C PHE A 43 -10.08 3.08 -11.18
N GLU A 44 -9.92 3.49 -12.43
CA GLU A 44 -11.02 3.63 -13.41
C GLU A 44 -11.68 2.27 -13.70
N GLN A 45 -10.88 1.24 -14.00
CA GLN A 45 -11.38 -0.12 -14.21
C GLN A 45 -12.18 -0.64 -13.01
N ALA A 46 -11.68 -0.41 -11.78
CA ALA A 46 -12.36 -0.83 -10.56
C ALA A 46 -13.72 -0.11 -10.34
N LYS A 47 -13.89 1.11 -10.86
CA LYS A 47 -15.18 1.82 -10.82
C LYS A 47 -16.18 1.22 -11.81
N ASP A 48 -15.71 0.90 -13.02
CA ASP A 48 -16.56 0.38 -14.10
C ASP A 48 -17.07 -1.03 -13.80
N GLU A 49 -16.30 -1.84 -13.08
CA GLU A 49 -16.67 -3.19 -12.65
C GLU A 49 -17.70 -3.22 -11.51
N GLY A 50 -18.23 -2.06 -11.06
CA GLY A 50 -19.22 -1.98 -9.98
C GLY A 50 -18.68 -2.42 -8.61
N ASN A 51 -17.37 -2.61 -8.50
CA ASN A 51 -16.73 -3.04 -7.27
C ASN A 51 -16.65 -1.84 -6.30
N SER A 52 -16.97 -2.07 -5.02
CA SER A 52 -16.82 -1.04 -3.99
C SER A 52 -15.37 -0.57 -4.00
N SER A 53 -15.12 0.74 -4.23
CA SER A 53 -13.78 1.28 -4.46
C SER A 53 -12.76 0.69 -3.46
N PRO A 54 -11.63 0.12 -3.94
CA PRO A 54 -10.72 -0.60 -3.06
C PRO A 54 -10.18 0.31 -1.96
N SER A 55 -10.06 -0.24 -0.74
CA SER A 55 -9.49 0.45 0.42
C SER A 55 -7.99 0.70 0.31
N THR A 56 -7.31 0.14 -0.70
CA THR A 56 -5.91 0.41 -1.05
C THR A 56 -5.76 0.21 -2.55
N SER A 57 -5.33 1.25 -3.26
CA SER A 57 -5.18 1.20 -4.72
C SER A 57 -3.83 0.59 -5.14
N LEU A 58 -2.78 0.74 -4.34
CA LEU A 58 -1.44 0.24 -4.65
C LEU A 58 -0.57 0.10 -3.40
N VAL A 59 0.29 -0.92 -3.39
CA VAL A 59 1.45 -1.00 -2.50
C VAL A 59 2.72 -0.95 -3.34
N PHE A 60 3.51 0.11 -3.20
CA PHE A 60 4.82 0.25 -3.82
C PHE A 60 5.90 -0.17 -2.85
N VAL A 61 6.68 -1.19 -3.22
CA VAL A 61 7.81 -1.70 -2.42
C VAL A 61 9.11 -1.16 -3.02
N ALA A 62 9.68 -0.16 -2.37
CA ALA A 62 10.98 0.39 -2.72
C ALA A 62 12.12 -0.52 -2.25
N ARG A 63 13.27 -0.39 -2.91
CA ARG A 63 14.50 -1.07 -2.50
C ARG A 63 15.04 -0.56 -1.16
N ASP A 64 14.98 0.74 -0.93
CA ASP A 64 15.56 1.42 0.22
C ASP A 64 14.73 2.65 0.63
N GLY A 65 15.06 3.24 1.77
CA GLY A 65 14.33 4.37 2.36
C GLY A 65 14.41 5.66 1.53
N ALA A 66 15.55 5.95 0.90
CA ALA A 66 15.70 7.16 0.08
C ALA A 66 14.80 7.08 -1.17
N ARG A 67 14.78 5.92 -1.85
CA ARG A 67 13.87 5.66 -2.97
C ARG A 67 12.40 5.68 -2.55
N MET A 68 12.09 5.16 -1.37
CA MET A 68 10.73 5.22 -0.81
C MET A 68 10.27 6.67 -0.63
N GLN A 69 11.08 7.53 -0.01
CA GLN A 69 10.74 8.93 0.21
C GLN A 69 10.61 9.71 -1.10
N ASN A 70 11.55 9.51 -2.03
CA ASN A 70 11.49 10.13 -3.35
C ASN A 70 10.20 9.72 -4.10
N MET A 71 9.86 8.43 -4.09
CA MET A 71 8.63 7.95 -4.72
C MET A 71 7.39 8.53 -4.04
N ALA A 72 7.34 8.57 -2.71
CA ALA A 72 6.22 9.15 -1.98
C ALA A 72 6.02 10.64 -2.34
N ASN A 73 7.10 11.40 -2.48
CA ASN A 73 7.03 12.81 -2.88
C ASN A 73 6.50 12.98 -4.32
N ILE A 74 6.99 12.17 -5.26
CA ILE A 74 6.50 12.20 -6.65
C ILE A 74 5.01 11.85 -6.69
N LEU A 75 4.61 10.76 -6.02
CA LEU A 75 3.21 10.30 -6.03
C LEU A 75 2.25 11.31 -5.41
N ARG A 76 2.65 12.03 -4.34
CA ARG A 76 1.83 13.12 -3.77
C ARG A 76 1.60 14.25 -4.75
N GLN A 77 2.56 14.53 -5.62
CA GLN A 77 2.45 15.58 -6.63
C GLN A 77 1.65 15.11 -7.86
N THR A 78 1.85 13.86 -8.29
CA THR A 78 1.20 13.33 -9.49
C THR A 78 -0.23 12.83 -9.24
N LEU A 79 -0.55 12.41 -8.02
CA LEU A 79 -1.85 11.86 -7.62
C LEU A 79 -2.40 12.54 -6.36
N PRO A 80 -2.72 13.85 -6.39
CA PRO A 80 -3.15 14.60 -5.20
C PRO A 80 -4.48 14.11 -4.63
N SER A 81 -5.31 13.43 -5.42
CA SER A 81 -6.59 12.86 -4.98
C SER A 81 -6.45 11.54 -4.20
N HIS A 82 -5.25 10.95 -4.16
CA HIS A 82 -4.98 9.69 -3.48
C HIS A 82 -4.16 9.92 -2.20
N PRO A 83 -4.61 9.43 -1.03
CA PRO A 83 -3.80 9.48 0.18
C PRO A 83 -2.51 8.65 0.00
N VAL A 84 -1.34 9.28 0.14
CA VAL A 84 -0.04 8.58 0.07
C VAL A 84 0.50 8.34 1.48
N LEU A 85 0.46 7.08 1.91
CA LEU A 85 0.90 6.63 3.23
C LEU A 85 2.31 6.00 3.14
N THR A 86 3.19 6.36 4.06
CA THR A 86 4.55 5.80 4.11
C THR A 86 4.70 4.80 5.27
N PHE A 87 5.16 3.60 4.95
CA PHE A 87 5.47 2.55 5.93
C PHE A 87 6.97 2.25 5.92
N PRO A 88 7.80 3.01 6.66
CA PRO A 88 9.24 2.81 6.67
C PRO A 88 9.64 1.54 7.43
N ALA A 89 10.83 1.03 7.12
CA ALA A 89 11.50 0.04 7.97
C ALA A 89 11.90 0.68 9.30
N TRP A 90 12.27 -0.13 10.28
CA TRP A 90 12.94 0.41 11.47
C TRP A 90 14.27 1.03 11.07
N ASP A 91 14.61 2.14 11.72
CA ASP A 91 15.88 2.85 11.59
C ASP A 91 16.97 2.28 12.51
N CYS A 92 16.67 1.20 13.23
CA CYS A 92 17.60 0.39 14.00
C CYS A 92 17.79 -0.99 13.39
N LEU A 93 18.87 -1.68 13.80
CA LEU A 93 19.17 -3.04 13.33
C LEU A 93 18.25 -4.08 14.02
N PRO A 94 18.10 -5.29 13.45
CA PRO A 94 17.49 -6.40 14.18
C PRO A 94 18.26 -6.67 15.47
N TYR A 95 17.55 -6.74 16.60
CA TYR A 95 18.11 -6.95 17.94
C TYR A 95 19.04 -5.82 18.44
N ASP A 96 18.81 -4.60 17.99
CA ASP A 96 19.51 -3.41 18.48
C ASP A 96 19.15 -3.10 19.94
N ARG A 97 20.03 -2.38 20.64
CA ARG A 97 19.85 -1.88 22.01
C ARG A 97 19.07 -0.57 22.05
N VAL A 98 18.93 0.09 20.90
CA VAL A 98 18.21 1.36 20.76
C VAL A 98 16.90 1.12 20.02
N SER A 99 15.82 1.66 20.58
CA SER A 99 14.50 1.62 19.95
C SER A 99 14.46 2.47 18.67
N PRO A 100 13.55 2.16 17.73
CA PRO A 100 13.40 2.98 16.54
C PRO A 100 13.00 4.41 16.89
N GLY A 101 13.40 5.36 16.05
CA GLY A 101 13.13 6.77 16.25
C GLY A 101 11.64 7.10 16.23
N THR A 102 11.25 8.16 16.95
CA THR A 102 9.84 8.59 17.08
C THR A 102 9.17 8.80 15.72
N ILE A 103 9.85 9.41 14.75
CA ILE A 103 9.30 9.66 13.40
C ILE A 103 8.96 8.35 12.70
N THR A 104 9.85 7.36 12.80
CA THR A 104 9.69 6.02 12.24
C THR A 104 8.49 5.31 12.86
N ILE A 105 8.37 5.34 14.19
CA ILE A 105 7.23 4.74 14.92
C ILE A 105 5.92 5.43 14.54
N VAL A 106 5.88 6.76 14.54
CA VAL A 106 4.69 7.55 14.20
C VAL A 106 4.23 7.26 12.78
N SER A 107 5.12 7.27 11.79
CA SER A 107 4.77 6.98 10.39
C SER A 107 4.18 5.58 10.22
N ARG A 108 4.75 4.59 10.92
CA ARG A 108 4.26 3.21 10.87
C ARG A 108 2.89 3.08 11.52
N MET A 109 2.72 3.59 12.74
CA MET A 109 1.44 3.51 13.45
C MET A 109 0.34 4.32 12.76
N HIS A 110 0.68 5.48 12.19
CA HIS A 110 -0.26 6.26 11.37
C HIS A 110 -0.78 5.44 10.19
N THR A 111 0.12 4.80 9.44
CA THR A 111 -0.27 3.96 8.30
C THR A 111 -1.12 2.77 8.74
N LEU A 112 -0.74 2.07 9.82
CA LEU A 112 -1.51 0.94 10.33
C LEU A 112 -2.90 1.36 10.82
N ALA A 113 -3.03 2.47 11.53
CA ALA A 113 -4.31 3.01 12.00
C ALA A 113 -5.22 3.41 10.83
N GLN A 114 -4.66 4.04 9.79
CA GLN A 114 -5.40 4.40 8.58
C GLN A 114 -5.92 3.17 7.84
N LEU A 115 -5.11 2.12 7.71
CA LEU A 115 -5.52 0.85 7.12
C LEU A 115 -6.58 0.14 7.98
N ALA A 116 -6.39 0.14 9.30
CA ALA A 116 -7.31 -0.44 10.26
C ALA A 116 -8.70 0.23 10.24
N SER A 117 -8.75 1.55 10.02
CA SER A 117 -10.00 2.31 9.95
C SER A 117 -10.90 1.92 8.77
N GLY A 118 -10.35 1.34 7.70
CA GLY A 118 -11.06 1.08 6.45
C GLY A 118 -11.49 2.35 5.68
N LYS A 119 -11.14 3.54 6.16
CA LYS A 119 -11.49 4.83 5.54
C LYS A 119 -10.49 5.30 4.47
N SER A 120 -9.41 4.54 4.27
CA SER A 120 -8.31 4.86 3.34
C SER A 120 -8.65 4.58 1.87
N LYS A 121 -9.86 4.92 1.40
CA LYS A 121 -10.30 4.62 0.02
C LYS A 121 -9.27 5.14 -1.00
N GLY A 122 -8.79 4.24 -1.86
CA GLY A 122 -7.80 4.58 -2.89
C GLY A 122 -6.42 4.97 -2.37
N ALA A 123 -6.05 4.65 -1.12
CA ALA A 123 -4.73 4.97 -0.58
C ALA A 123 -3.61 4.23 -1.33
N ILE A 124 -2.46 4.89 -1.43
CA ILE A 124 -1.23 4.35 -1.97
C ILE A 124 -0.24 4.19 -0.82
N ILE A 125 0.20 2.95 -0.59
CA ILE A 125 1.18 2.64 0.44
C ILE A 125 2.56 2.58 -0.20
N VAL A 126 3.50 3.36 0.31
CA VAL A 126 4.89 3.35 -0.12
C VAL A 126 5.72 2.78 1.03
N THR A 127 6.35 1.63 0.79
CA THR A 127 7.07 0.84 1.79
C THR A 127 8.42 0.39 1.24
N THR A 128 9.20 -0.36 2.02
CA THR A 128 10.43 -1.01 1.56
C THR A 128 10.36 -2.52 1.72
N ALA A 129 11.25 -3.25 1.03
CA ALA A 129 11.37 -4.69 1.19
C ALA A 129 11.64 -5.10 2.66
N ASN A 130 12.48 -4.33 3.37
CA ASN A 130 12.77 -4.60 4.78
C ASN A 130 11.57 -4.32 5.69
N ALA A 131 10.72 -3.35 5.33
CA ALA A 131 9.55 -3.01 6.11
C ALA A 131 8.43 -4.04 5.94
N ILE A 132 8.18 -4.51 4.72
CA ILE A 132 7.05 -5.40 4.42
C ILE A 132 7.19 -6.80 5.02
N VAL A 133 8.42 -7.28 5.23
CA VAL A 133 8.68 -8.58 5.85
C VAL A 133 8.57 -8.55 7.37
N GLN A 134 8.56 -7.36 7.99
CA GLN A 134 8.43 -7.23 9.43
C GLN A 134 7.00 -7.54 9.86
N LYS A 135 6.86 -8.47 10.81
CA LYS A 135 5.57 -8.73 11.46
C LYS A 135 5.07 -7.47 12.16
N VAL A 136 3.77 -7.23 12.04
CA VAL A 136 3.07 -6.11 12.66
C VAL A 136 2.00 -6.61 13.63
N LEU A 137 1.43 -5.69 14.40
CA LEU A 137 0.32 -6.01 15.28
C LEU A 137 -0.88 -6.55 14.47
N PRO A 138 -1.63 -7.52 15.01
CA PRO A 138 -2.88 -7.96 14.43
C PRO A 138 -3.85 -6.80 14.20
N LEU A 139 -4.58 -6.86 13.08
CA LEU A 139 -5.53 -5.82 12.67
C LEU A 139 -6.53 -5.42 13.77
N GLN A 140 -7.06 -6.40 14.50
CA GLN A 140 -8.06 -6.15 15.55
C GLN A 140 -7.50 -5.32 16.70
N ILE A 141 -6.27 -5.62 17.12
CA ILE A 141 -5.59 -4.89 18.18
C ILE A 141 -5.35 -3.44 17.75
N VAL A 142 -4.93 -3.22 16.49
CA VAL A 142 -4.77 -1.86 15.96
C VAL A 142 -6.10 -1.10 15.92
N LYS A 143 -7.20 -1.76 15.53
CA LYS A 143 -8.54 -1.15 15.54
C LYS A 143 -8.98 -0.72 16.93
N GLU A 144 -8.79 -1.59 17.93
CA GLU A 144 -9.17 -1.32 19.33
C GLU A 144 -8.37 -0.18 19.95
N MET A 145 -7.09 -0.06 19.62
CA MET A 145 -6.21 0.98 20.18
C MET A 145 -6.21 2.29 19.38
N SER A 146 -6.90 2.34 18.23
CA SER A 146 -6.96 3.55 17.39
C SER A 146 -8.08 4.47 17.85
N PHE A 147 -7.76 5.74 18.08
CA PHE A 147 -8.72 6.77 18.46
C PHE A 147 -8.81 7.86 17.38
N HIS A 148 -10.03 8.32 17.09
CA HIS A 148 -10.29 9.41 16.15
C HIS A 148 -11.25 10.42 16.79
N ALA A 149 -10.91 11.70 16.71
CA ALA A 149 -11.75 12.81 17.16
C ALA A 149 -11.81 13.88 16.06
N SER A 150 -12.99 14.44 15.82
CA SER A 150 -13.21 15.63 15.00
C SER A 150 -13.77 16.74 15.87
N ALA A 151 -13.35 17.99 15.62
CA ALA A 151 -13.97 19.14 16.26
C ALA A 151 -15.46 19.23 15.86
N GLY A 152 -16.31 19.55 16.83
CA GLY A 152 -17.71 19.92 16.61
C GLY A 152 -17.84 21.40 16.35
#